data_AF-R9IRI1-F1
#
_entry.id   AF-R9IRI1-F1
#
_cell.length_a   1.000
_cell.length_b   1.000
_cell.length_c   1.000
_cell.angle_alpha   90.00
_cell.angle_beta   90.00
_cell.angle_gamma   90.00
#
_symmetry.space_group_name_H-M   'P 1'
#
loop_
_entity.id
_entity.type
_entity.pdbx_description
1 polymer ?
#
loop_
_entity_poly.entity_id
_entity_poly.type
_entity_poly.pdbx_seq_one_letter_code
_entity_poly.pdbx_strand_id
1 'polypeptide(L)'
;MKMEYIFIKQKDEYCVSQEMFRNFLCVNKRIEFKNEEDNKSDIIIFDGQKLEYGLESTEVEKSNEMIFHLMVEVQGDGEAQAGILEHFDFLIKEINEKNGTQFAINTVWNDVSSYYGKKLYPDISKVENMLRKIIYLFMLKTVGSKWIDVGTPEKFQISINNVIEKNNKTKNDINAEWLTYADFITLGYFFTAPYSMKTDLKVLFKELKQYESFDALSDGEKQADDEVKKENKEKGKVLTADVIRKMSDEYEPKNNWDRYFSDKLSVKGPNKFSKDWGSLYDIRNKVAHGKPINKADFKKA
;
A
#
# COMPACT_ATOMS: atom_id res chain seq x y z
N MET A 1 25.56 13.75 3.52
CA MET A 1 24.47 13.13 2.73
C MET A 1 24.85 13.20 1.28
N LYS A 2 24.68 12.11 0.52
CA LYS A 2 25.14 12.05 -0.86
C LYS A 2 24.12 11.47 -1.84
N MET A 3 24.32 11.81 -3.11
CA MET A 3 23.70 11.17 -4.25
C MET A 3 24.76 10.81 -5.29
N GLU A 4 24.58 9.67 -5.95
CA GLU A 4 25.48 9.21 -7.00
C GLU A 4 24.70 8.89 -8.27
N TYR A 5 25.26 9.30 -9.40
CA TYR A 5 24.65 9.23 -10.71
C TYR A 5 25.61 8.61 -11.71
N ILE A 6 25.08 7.76 -12.58
CA ILE A 6 25.77 7.29 -13.78
C ILE A 6 25.03 7.87 -14.98
N PHE A 7 25.72 8.76 -15.69
CA PHE A 7 25.29 9.33 -16.96
C PHE A 7 25.89 8.49 -18.08
N ILE A 8 25.05 7.99 -18.98
CA ILE A 8 25.47 7.13 -20.10
C ILE A 8 25.01 7.77 -21.41
N LYS A 9 25.91 7.88 -22.38
CA LYS A 9 25.58 8.28 -23.75
C LYS A 9 26.35 7.43 -24.76
N GLN A 10 25.83 7.38 -25.99
CA GLN A 10 26.62 6.89 -27.13
C GLN A 10 27.80 7.84 -27.36
N LYS A 11 28.98 7.27 -27.66
CA LYS A 11 30.17 8.04 -27.93
C LYS A 11 30.02 8.77 -29.26
N ASP A 12 30.23 10.07 -29.24
CA ASP A 12 30.30 10.98 -30.39
C ASP A 12 31.37 12.06 -30.10
N GLU A 13 31.41 13.14 -30.87
CA GLU A 13 32.38 14.24 -30.69
C GLU A 13 32.00 15.22 -29.55
N TYR A 14 30.82 15.08 -28.96
CA TYR A 14 30.27 16.00 -27.96
C TYR A 14 30.37 15.43 -26.55
N CYS A 15 30.81 16.26 -25.60
CA CYS A 15 30.92 15.90 -24.19
C CYS A 15 31.73 14.61 -23.94
N VAL A 16 32.98 14.61 -24.40
CA VAL A 16 33.89 13.44 -24.34
C VAL A 16 34.91 13.51 -23.18
N SER A 17 34.89 14.57 -22.38
CA SER A 17 35.80 14.75 -21.24
C SER A 17 35.06 15.27 -20.01
N GLN A 18 35.67 15.09 -18.83
CA GLN A 18 35.12 15.62 -17.58
C GLN A 18 34.91 17.14 -17.63
N GLU A 19 35.80 17.88 -18.30
CA GLU A 19 35.67 19.31 -18.47
C GLU A 19 34.44 19.69 -19.30
N MET A 20 34.21 19.00 -20.42
CA MET A 20 33.00 19.22 -21.22
C MET A 20 31.74 18.84 -20.45
N PHE A 21 31.79 17.80 -19.61
CA PHE A 21 30.67 17.41 -18.76
C PHE A 21 30.38 18.45 -17.68
N ARG A 22 31.41 19.02 -17.04
CA ARG A 22 31.25 20.18 -16.13
C ARG A 22 30.61 21.35 -16.85
N ASN A 23 31.07 21.68 -18.06
CA ASN A 23 30.50 22.75 -18.88
C ASN A 23 29.03 22.47 -19.24
N PHE A 24 28.68 21.22 -19.55
CA PHE A 24 27.30 20.81 -19.80
C PHE A 24 26.39 21.08 -18.59
N LEU A 25 26.82 20.76 -17.37
CA LEU A 25 26.06 21.08 -16.16
C LEU A 25 26.02 22.61 -15.89
N CYS A 26 27.10 23.34 -16.19
CA CYS A 26 27.18 24.79 -16.04
C CYS A 26 26.33 25.59 -17.03
N VAL A 27 25.70 24.96 -18.03
CA VAL A 27 24.71 25.63 -18.90
C VAL A 27 23.61 26.28 -18.05
N ASN A 28 23.31 25.73 -16.86
CA ASN A 28 22.48 26.38 -15.88
C ASN A 28 23.32 27.15 -14.86
N LYS A 29 23.13 28.47 -14.78
CA LYS A 29 23.82 29.39 -13.84
C LYS A 29 23.69 29.03 -12.36
N ARG A 30 22.76 28.13 -11.99
CA ARG A 30 22.59 27.67 -10.60
C ARG A 30 23.70 26.71 -10.17
N ILE A 31 24.44 26.12 -11.10
CA ILE A 31 25.55 25.20 -10.86
C ILE A 31 26.85 25.88 -11.31
N GLU A 32 27.81 25.99 -10.40
CA GLU A 32 29.16 26.47 -10.69
C GLU A 32 30.18 25.51 -10.10
N PHE A 33 31.21 25.13 -10.86
CA PHE A 33 32.36 24.38 -10.34
C PHE A 33 33.46 25.36 -9.92
N LYS A 34 34.03 25.16 -8.72
CA LYS A 34 35.13 25.99 -8.20
C LYS A 34 36.22 25.11 -7.61
N ASN A 35 37.47 25.56 -7.73
CA ASN A 35 38.61 24.96 -7.04
C ASN A 35 38.82 25.71 -5.73
N GLU A 36 38.77 25.04 -4.58
CA GLU A 36 39.19 25.68 -3.33
C GLU A 36 40.72 25.79 -3.31
N GLU A 37 41.23 27.02 -3.43
CA GLU A 37 42.67 27.35 -3.44
C GLU A 37 43.42 26.82 -2.19
N ASP A 38 42.71 26.62 -1.08
CA ASP A 38 43.30 26.19 0.21
C ASP A 38 43.20 24.68 0.52
N ASN A 39 42.35 23.90 -0.17
CA ASN A 39 42.04 22.51 0.22
C ASN A 39 42.22 21.44 -0.88
N LYS A 40 42.63 21.80 -2.11
CA LYS A 40 42.80 20.86 -3.24
C LYS A 40 41.55 20.02 -3.57
N SER A 41 40.36 20.40 -3.10
CA SER A 41 39.10 19.77 -3.47
C SER A 41 38.31 20.70 -4.39
N ASP A 42 37.89 20.16 -5.53
CA ASP A 42 36.92 20.84 -6.38
C ASP A 42 35.54 20.73 -5.71
N ILE A 43 34.78 21.82 -5.73
CA ILE A 43 33.43 21.89 -5.16
C ILE A 43 32.43 22.35 -6.22
N ILE A 44 31.16 21.95 -6.03
CA ILE A 44 30.02 22.53 -6.74
C ILE A 44 29.37 23.56 -5.83
N ILE A 45 29.17 24.77 -6.34
CA ILE A 45 28.27 25.75 -5.75
C ILE A 45 26.90 25.60 -6.43
N PHE A 46 25.91 25.18 -5.66
CA PHE A 46 24.53 25.02 -6.12
C PHE A 46 23.60 25.96 -5.33
N ASP A 47 23.02 26.97 -5.98
CA ASP A 47 22.22 28.03 -5.35
C ASP A 47 22.90 28.66 -4.10
N GLY A 48 24.21 28.86 -4.18
CA GLY A 48 25.01 29.39 -3.07
C GLY A 48 25.37 28.37 -1.98
N GLN A 49 24.92 27.12 -2.08
CA GLN A 49 25.30 26.02 -1.17
C GLN A 49 26.52 25.29 -1.71
N LYS A 50 27.44 24.91 -0.81
CA LYS A 50 28.63 24.11 -1.17
C LYS A 50 28.28 22.61 -1.17
N LEU A 51 28.63 21.95 -2.27
CA LEU A 51 28.57 20.49 -2.42
C LEU A 51 29.97 19.99 -2.75
N GLU A 52 30.45 19.02 -1.98
CA GLU A 52 31.61 18.22 -2.36
C GLU A 52 31.20 17.32 -3.54
N TYR A 53 32.11 17.06 -4.47
CA TYR A 53 31.81 16.17 -5.60
C TYR A 53 32.98 15.31 -6.01
N GLY A 54 32.66 14.15 -6.58
CA GLY A 54 33.59 13.30 -7.31
C GLY A 54 33.09 13.12 -8.74
N LEU A 55 33.99 13.24 -9.72
CA LEU A 55 33.66 13.04 -11.13
C LEU A 55 34.68 12.13 -11.79
N GLU A 56 34.19 11.01 -12.31
CA GLU A 56 34.97 10.08 -13.11
C GLU A 56 34.34 9.91 -14.47
N SER A 57 35.18 9.63 -15.47
CA SER A 57 34.74 9.44 -16.85
C SER A 57 35.37 8.18 -17.41
N THR A 58 34.59 7.36 -18.11
CA THR A 58 35.06 6.10 -18.67
C THR A 58 34.47 5.89 -20.05
N GLU A 59 35.33 5.53 -20.99
CA GLU A 59 34.91 5.05 -22.31
C GLU A 59 34.71 3.54 -22.27
N VAL A 60 33.59 3.07 -22.83
CA VAL A 60 33.27 1.66 -22.94
C VAL A 60 33.37 1.25 -24.40
N GLU A 61 34.55 0.77 -24.81
CA GLU A 61 34.85 0.41 -26.20
C GLU A 61 33.88 -0.62 -26.77
N LYS A 62 33.49 -1.62 -25.96
CA LYS A 62 32.62 -2.72 -26.41
C LYS A 62 31.24 -2.26 -26.88
N SER A 63 30.68 -1.24 -26.24
CA SER A 63 29.35 -0.69 -26.55
C SER A 63 29.41 0.68 -27.23
N ASN A 64 30.62 1.21 -27.50
CA ASN A 64 30.84 2.55 -28.01
C ASN A 64 30.09 3.63 -27.18
N GLU A 65 30.24 3.57 -25.87
CA GLU A 65 29.57 4.46 -24.92
C GLU A 65 30.57 5.30 -24.14
N MET A 66 30.11 6.48 -23.71
CA MET A 66 30.79 7.34 -22.76
C MET A 66 29.98 7.41 -21.47
N ILE A 67 30.65 7.15 -20.36
CA ILE A 67 30.06 7.14 -19.02
C ILE A 67 30.68 8.24 -18.18
N PHE A 68 29.84 8.97 -17.45
CA PHE A 68 30.26 9.86 -16.37
C PHE A 68 29.64 9.42 -15.05
N HIS A 69 30.48 9.15 -14.06
CA HIS A 69 30.05 8.88 -12.69
C HIS A 69 30.21 10.16 -11.87
N LEU A 70 29.08 10.73 -11.45
CA LEU A 70 29.03 11.93 -10.63
C LEU A 70 28.54 11.57 -9.24
N MET A 71 29.36 11.81 -8.23
CA MET A 71 28.98 11.79 -6.82
C MET A 71 28.88 13.23 -6.33
N VAL A 72 27.82 13.56 -5.59
CA VAL A 72 27.67 14.85 -4.89
C VAL A 72 27.32 14.62 -3.43
N GLU A 73 27.95 15.38 -2.54
CA GLU A 73 27.75 15.30 -1.11
C GLU A 73 27.56 16.68 -0.48
N VAL A 74 26.59 16.78 0.42
CA VAL A 74 26.38 17.91 1.31
C VAL A 74 26.64 17.49 2.75
N GLN A 75 27.36 18.32 3.51
CA GLN A 75 27.63 18.03 4.92
C GLN A 75 26.36 18.06 5.77
N GLY A 76 26.22 17.06 6.64
CA GLY A 76 25.05 16.84 7.50
C GLY A 76 24.01 15.87 6.92
N ASP A 77 22.94 15.64 7.70
CA ASP A 77 21.90 14.64 7.43
C ASP A 77 20.47 15.10 7.75
N GLY A 78 20.20 16.41 7.65
CA GLY A 78 18.92 17.04 7.96
C GLY A 78 17.97 17.23 6.78
N GLU A 79 16.80 17.84 7.06
CA GLU A 79 15.77 18.10 6.03
C GLU A 79 16.25 19.14 5.02
N ALA A 80 17.08 20.10 5.46
CA ALA A 80 17.70 21.08 4.58
C ALA A 80 18.62 20.40 3.57
N GLN A 81 19.49 19.49 4.02
CA GLN A 81 20.41 18.72 3.18
C GLN A 81 19.66 17.83 2.18
N ALA A 82 18.65 17.10 2.66
CA ALA A 82 17.79 16.30 1.80
C ALA A 82 17.10 17.17 0.72
N GLY A 83 16.62 18.35 1.12
CA GLY A 83 16.04 19.32 0.20
C GLY A 83 17.03 19.81 -0.85
N ILE A 84 18.26 20.17 -0.48
CA ILE A 84 19.28 20.64 -1.43
C ILE A 84 19.54 19.57 -2.50
N LEU A 85 19.77 18.32 -2.09
CA LEU A 85 20.03 17.21 -3.01
C LEU A 85 18.83 16.87 -3.90
N GLU A 86 17.61 16.96 -3.38
CA GLU A 86 16.37 16.77 -4.16
C GLU A 86 16.22 17.83 -5.25
N HIS A 87 16.52 19.10 -4.95
CA HIS A 87 16.51 20.17 -5.96
C HIS A 87 17.64 20.01 -6.97
N PHE A 88 18.81 19.53 -6.54
CA PHE A 88 19.93 19.24 -7.43
C PHE A 88 19.57 18.10 -8.41
N ASP A 89 18.99 16.99 -7.91
CA ASP A 89 18.51 15.87 -8.73
C ASP A 89 17.48 16.31 -9.78
N PHE A 90 16.53 17.16 -9.40
CA PHE A 90 15.58 17.75 -10.34
C PHE A 90 16.29 18.59 -11.41
N LEU A 91 17.23 19.45 -10.99
CA LEU A 91 17.91 20.35 -11.91
C LEU A 91 18.80 19.64 -12.93
N ILE A 92 19.58 18.63 -12.53
CA ILE A 92 20.44 17.89 -13.47
C ILE A 92 19.63 17.14 -14.53
N LYS A 93 18.45 16.62 -14.15
CA LYS A 93 17.51 15.99 -15.08
C LYS A 93 16.92 17.02 -16.03
N GLU A 94 16.51 18.18 -15.51
CA GLU A 94 16.01 19.30 -16.31
C GLU A 94 17.07 19.81 -17.31
N ILE A 95 18.34 19.93 -16.89
CA ILE A 95 19.45 20.32 -17.78
C ILE A 95 19.57 19.30 -18.92
N ASN A 96 19.55 18.01 -18.61
CA ASN A 96 19.64 16.98 -19.64
C ASN A 96 18.46 17.02 -20.61
N GLU A 97 17.23 17.15 -20.12
CA GLU A 97 16.02 17.28 -20.96
C GLU A 97 16.10 18.50 -21.89
N LYS A 98 16.48 19.67 -21.36
CA LYS A 98 16.59 20.92 -22.15
C LYS A 98 17.71 20.88 -23.19
N ASN A 99 18.70 20.02 -23.00
CA ASN A 99 19.82 19.83 -23.93
C ASN A 99 19.63 18.60 -24.83
N GLY A 100 18.39 18.12 -25.02
CA GLY A 100 18.06 17.07 -25.97
C GLY A 100 18.19 15.64 -25.44
N THR A 101 18.22 15.46 -24.12
CA THR A 101 18.33 14.15 -23.44
C THR A 101 19.56 13.37 -23.93
N GLN A 102 20.72 14.03 -23.91
CA GLN A 102 21.97 13.44 -24.36
C GLN A 102 22.41 12.24 -23.52
N PHE A 103 21.99 12.18 -22.26
CA PHE A 103 22.36 11.13 -21.31
C PHE A 103 21.14 10.34 -20.83
N ALA A 104 21.31 9.03 -20.69
CA ALA A 104 20.52 8.22 -19.77
C ALA A 104 21.09 8.38 -18.36
N ILE A 105 20.30 8.92 -17.43
CA ILE A 105 20.73 9.22 -16.05
C ILE A 105 20.23 8.13 -15.12
N ASN A 106 21.15 7.42 -14.47
CA ASN A 106 20.84 6.38 -13.49
C ASN A 106 21.30 6.82 -12.10
N THR A 107 20.36 6.99 -11.16
CA THR A 107 20.72 7.24 -9.75
C THR A 107 21.09 5.91 -9.08
N VAL A 108 22.36 5.73 -8.73
CA VAL A 108 22.87 4.49 -8.11
C VAL A 108 22.99 4.58 -6.59
N TRP A 109 23.03 5.79 -6.04
CA TRP A 109 22.95 6.04 -4.60
C TRP A 109 22.06 7.24 -4.30
N ASN A 110 21.19 7.13 -3.30
CA ASN A 110 20.23 8.17 -2.95
C ASN A 110 19.96 8.25 -1.44
N ASP A 111 20.70 9.12 -0.73
CA ASP A 111 20.47 9.36 0.70
C ASP A 111 19.16 10.11 0.98
N VAL A 112 18.64 10.89 0.02
CA VAL A 112 17.36 11.63 0.18
C VAL A 112 16.20 10.65 0.39
N SER A 113 16.14 9.60 -0.44
CA SER A 113 15.12 8.55 -0.29
C SER A 113 15.29 7.78 1.02
N SER A 114 16.54 7.49 1.39
CA SER A 114 16.87 6.83 2.65
C SER A 114 16.47 7.67 3.87
N TYR A 115 16.64 8.99 3.80
CA TYR A 115 16.28 9.93 4.85
C TYR A 115 14.78 9.92 5.13
N TYR A 116 13.97 10.15 4.10
CA TYR A 116 12.51 10.14 4.25
C TYR A 116 11.99 8.74 4.59
N GLY A 117 12.58 7.69 4.02
CA GLY A 117 12.24 6.30 4.34
C GLY A 117 12.44 5.97 5.82
N LYS A 118 13.61 6.34 6.39
CA LYS A 118 13.90 6.16 7.83
C LYS A 118 12.91 6.90 8.73
N LYS A 119 12.47 8.10 8.33
CA LYS A 119 11.48 8.88 9.07
C LYS A 119 10.06 8.31 8.98
N LEU A 120 9.65 7.83 7.81
CA LEU A 120 8.30 7.30 7.59
C LEU A 120 8.08 5.90 8.16
N TYR A 121 9.11 5.07 8.16
CA TYR A 121 8.97 3.66 8.54
C TYR A 121 8.34 3.45 9.93
N PRO A 122 8.77 4.16 11.00
CA PRO A 122 8.13 4.04 12.31
C PRO A 122 6.64 4.40 12.32
N ASP A 123 6.26 5.47 11.61
CA ASP A 123 4.86 5.93 11.56
C ASP A 123 3.98 4.96 10.77
N ILE A 124 4.47 4.44 9.64
CA ILE A 124 3.79 3.38 8.88
C ILE A 124 3.59 2.14 9.74
N SER A 125 4.64 1.70 10.45
CA SER A 125 4.56 0.54 11.34
C SER A 125 3.54 0.75 12.46
N LYS A 126 3.49 1.96 13.04
CA LYS A 126 2.50 2.34 14.03
C LYS A 126 1.07 2.28 13.48
N VAL A 127 0.83 2.78 12.28
CA VAL A 127 -0.47 2.69 11.60
C VAL A 127 -0.89 1.23 11.38
N GLU A 128 0.01 0.39 10.86
CA GLU A 128 -0.28 -1.04 10.69
C GLU A 128 -0.68 -1.70 12.03
N ASN A 129 0.08 -1.44 13.10
CA ASN A 129 -0.18 -1.99 14.42
C ASN A 129 -1.51 -1.49 15.02
N MET A 130 -1.84 -0.21 14.82
CA MET A 130 -3.13 0.34 15.22
C MET A 130 -4.28 -0.35 14.49
N LEU A 131 -4.13 -0.65 13.20
CA LEU A 131 -5.15 -1.36 12.44
C LEU A 131 -5.30 -2.80 12.89
N ARG A 132 -4.20 -3.54 13.08
CA ARG A 132 -4.25 -4.89 13.67
C ARG A 132 -5.02 -4.88 14.99
N LYS A 133 -4.70 -3.92 15.87
CA LYS A 133 -5.38 -3.76 17.17
C LYS A 133 -6.88 -3.49 17.01
N ILE A 134 -7.27 -2.57 16.13
CA ILE A 134 -8.68 -2.22 15.89
C ILE A 134 -9.43 -3.44 15.36
N ILE A 135 -8.89 -4.12 14.35
CA ILE A 135 -9.51 -5.30 13.75
C ILE A 135 -9.71 -6.37 14.83
N TYR A 136 -8.67 -6.72 15.59
CA TYR A 136 -8.74 -7.71 16.66
C TYR A 136 -9.81 -7.38 17.70
N LEU A 137 -9.70 -6.21 18.32
CA LEU A 137 -10.57 -5.83 19.44
C LEU A 137 -12.01 -5.72 18.98
N PHE A 138 -12.23 -5.16 17.79
CA PHE A 138 -13.55 -4.99 17.23
C PHE A 138 -14.19 -6.35 16.92
N MET A 139 -13.52 -7.19 16.12
CA MET A 139 -14.10 -8.45 15.66
C MET A 139 -14.29 -9.45 16.80
N LEU A 140 -13.35 -9.49 17.75
CA LEU A 140 -13.51 -10.30 18.95
C LEU A 140 -14.72 -9.86 19.78
N LYS A 141 -14.97 -8.55 19.88
CA LYS A 141 -16.10 -8.00 20.63
C LYS A 141 -17.44 -8.20 19.91
N THR A 142 -17.48 -8.08 18.58
CA THR A 142 -18.73 -8.13 17.81
C THR A 142 -19.13 -9.52 17.36
N VAL A 143 -18.16 -10.34 16.96
CA VAL A 143 -18.40 -11.67 16.37
C VAL A 143 -17.94 -12.80 17.30
N GLY A 144 -16.97 -12.55 18.19
CA GLY A 144 -16.45 -13.54 19.12
C GLY A 144 -15.20 -14.25 18.60
N SER A 145 -14.77 -15.33 19.26
CA SER A 145 -13.47 -15.99 18.98
C SER A 145 -13.36 -16.64 17.60
N LYS A 146 -14.48 -16.95 16.95
CA LYS A 146 -14.53 -17.59 15.61
C LYS A 146 -14.66 -16.60 14.46
N TRP A 147 -14.41 -15.32 14.72
CA TRP A 147 -14.70 -14.25 13.78
C TRP A 147 -13.95 -14.37 12.44
N ILE A 148 -12.79 -15.03 12.42
CA ILE A 148 -12.02 -15.26 11.20
C ILE A 148 -12.83 -16.11 10.22
N ASP A 149 -13.51 -17.15 10.70
CA ASP A 149 -14.23 -18.12 9.86
C ASP A 149 -15.51 -17.53 9.26
N VAL A 150 -16.16 -16.60 9.96
CA VAL A 150 -17.52 -16.12 9.61
C VAL A 150 -17.57 -14.63 9.27
N GLY A 151 -16.52 -13.87 9.61
CA GLY A 151 -16.48 -12.41 9.56
C GLY A 151 -15.37 -11.85 8.68
N THR A 152 -14.82 -12.64 7.76
CA THR A 152 -13.76 -12.20 6.86
C THR A 152 -13.98 -12.64 5.41
N PRO A 153 -13.49 -11.86 4.43
CA PRO A 153 -13.46 -12.29 3.03
C PRO A 153 -12.59 -13.54 2.83
N GLU A 154 -12.98 -14.43 1.93
CA GLU A 154 -12.24 -15.69 1.66
C GLU A 154 -10.77 -15.46 1.28
N LYS A 155 -10.49 -14.50 0.39
CA LYS A 155 -9.10 -14.18 0.00
C LYS A 155 -8.25 -13.68 1.17
N PHE A 156 -8.87 -13.05 2.17
CA PHE A 156 -8.19 -12.65 3.40
C PHE A 156 -7.75 -13.90 4.17
N GLN A 157 -8.64 -14.88 4.32
CA GLN A 157 -8.31 -16.14 5.02
C GLN A 157 -7.19 -16.89 4.30
N ILE A 158 -7.28 -16.97 2.97
CA ILE A 158 -6.25 -17.62 2.14
C ILE A 158 -4.91 -16.90 2.28
N SER A 159 -4.86 -15.56 2.25
CA SER A 159 -3.60 -14.83 2.36
C SER A 159 -2.90 -15.08 3.70
N ILE A 160 -3.66 -15.10 4.79
CA ILE A 160 -3.13 -15.44 6.11
C ILE A 160 -2.64 -16.90 6.16
N ASN A 161 -3.44 -17.85 5.68
CA ASN A 161 -3.06 -19.27 5.65
C ASN A 161 -1.78 -19.53 4.84
N ASN A 162 -1.61 -18.84 3.70
CA ASN A 162 -0.41 -18.96 2.88
C ASN A 162 0.85 -18.47 3.61
N VAL A 163 0.75 -17.38 4.39
CA VAL A 163 1.88 -16.87 5.18
C VAL A 163 2.22 -17.85 6.31
N ILE A 164 1.22 -18.50 6.88
CA ILE A 164 1.39 -19.51 7.94
C ILE A 164 2.15 -20.73 7.43
N GLU A 165 1.73 -21.28 6.29
CA GLU A 165 2.39 -22.43 5.67
C GLU A 165 3.85 -22.12 5.36
N LYS A 166 4.13 -20.92 4.83
CA LYS A 166 5.51 -20.46 4.57
C LYS A 166 6.37 -20.33 5.83
N ASN A 167 5.77 -20.09 7.00
CA ASN A 167 6.49 -19.89 8.26
C ASN A 167 6.50 -21.12 9.18
N ASN A 168 6.01 -22.29 8.72
CA ASN A 168 5.97 -23.55 9.48
C ASN A 168 5.29 -23.43 10.87
N LYS A 169 4.20 -22.66 10.98
CA LYS A 169 3.45 -22.46 12.24
C LYS A 169 2.24 -23.40 12.35
N THR A 170 1.92 -23.89 13.55
CA THR A 170 0.76 -24.76 13.76
C THR A 170 -0.53 -23.96 13.91
N LYS A 171 -1.64 -24.46 13.34
CA LYS A 171 -2.93 -23.74 13.25
C LYS A 171 -3.51 -23.29 14.60
N ASN A 172 -3.15 -23.95 15.71
CA ASN A 172 -3.62 -23.59 17.04
C ASN A 172 -2.90 -22.37 17.64
N ASP A 173 -1.62 -22.15 17.30
CA ASP A 173 -0.85 -20.97 17.75
C ASP A 173 -1.40 -19.66 17.14
N ILE A 174 -2.15 -19.79 16.05
CA ILE A 174 -2.51 -18.72 15.12
C ILE A 174 -3.78 -18.00 15.55
N ASN A 175 -4.70 -18.66 16.26
CA ASN A 175 -5.93 -18.00 16.75
C ASN A 175 -5.62 -16.78 17.65
N ALA A 176 -4.46 -16.77 18.32
CA ALA A 176 -4.02 -15.64 19.13
C ALA A 176 -3.32 -14.53 18.29
N GLU A 177 -2.56 -14.87 17.25
CA GLU A 177 -1.60 -13.94 16.59
C GLU A 177 -1.75 -13.81 15.06
N TRP A 178 -2.84 -14.30 14.46
CA TRP A 178 -3.08 -14.29 13.00
C TRP A 178 -2.86 -12.93 12.30
N LEU A 179 -3.25 -11.77 12.87
CA LEU A 179 -3.02 -10.47 12.20
C LEU A 179 -1.57 -10.02 12.23
N THR A 180 -0.74 -10.57 13.12
CA THR A 180 0.69 -10.26 13.16
C THR A 180 1.35 -10.54 11.81
N TYR A 181 0.85 -11.55 11.11
CA TYR A 181 1.35 -12.00 9.81
C TYR A 181 0.66 -11.35 8.60
N ALA A 182 -0.40 -10.57 8.82
CA ALA A 182 -1.07 -9.84 7.76
C ALA A 182 -0.15 -8.73 7.24
N ASP A 183 0.10 -8.71 5.93
CA ASP A 183 0.77 -7.59 5.28
C ASP A 183 -0.16 -6.36 5.18
N PHE A 184 0.44 -5.22 4.84
CA PHE A 184 -0.30 -3.95 4.74
C PHE A 184 -1.52 -4.09 3.81
N ILE A 185 -1.36 -4.64 2.61
CA ILE A 185 -2.48 -4.74 1.67
C ILE A 185 -3.60 -5.66 2.19
N THR A 186 -3.25 -6.76 2.87
CA THR A 186 -4.21 -7.69 3.48
C THR A 186 -5.03 -6.98 4.56
N LEU A 187 -4.41 -6.16 5.42
CA LEU A 187 -5.12 -5.36 6.42
C LEU A 187 -6.14 -4.41 5.79
N GLY A 188 -5.80 -3.78 4.66
CA GLY A 188 -6.76 -2.95 3.92
C GLY A 188 -7.90 -3.75 3.31
N TYR A 189 -7.55 -4.89 2.69
CA TYR A 189 -8.50 -5.79 2.05
C TYR A 189 -9.57 -6.28 3.02
N PHE A 190 -9.22 -6.48 4.30
CA PHE A 190 -10.20 -6.77 5.35
C PHE A 190 -11.36 -5.76 5.37
N PHE A 191 -11.06 -4.46 5.27
CA PHE A 191 -12.06 -3.41 5.37
C PHE A 191 -12.86 -3.23 4.07
N THR A 192 -12.21 -3.36 2.92
CA THR A 192 -12.78 -2.90 1.64
C THR A 192 -13.37 -4.00 0.78
N ALA A 193 -13.02 -5.27 1.00
CA ALA A 193 -13.48 -6.37 0.17
C ALA A 193 -14.92 -6.78 0.51
N PRO A 194 -15.84 -6.80 -0.48
CA PRO A 194 -17.19 -7.29 -0.25
C PRO A 194 -17.19 -8.81 -0.07
N TYR A 195 -17.95 -9.30 0.90
CA TYR A 195 -18.22 -10.71 1.10
C TYR A 195 -19.62 -10.90 1.70
N SER A 196 -20.22 -12.06 1.47
CA SER A 196 -21.46 -12.49 2.11
C SER A 196 -21.13 -13.36 3.31
N MET A 197 -21.90 -13.27 4.40
CA MET A 197 -21.74 -14.18 5.55
C MET A 197 -22.25 -15.59 5.22
N LYS A 198 -23.27 -15.66 4.36
CA LYS A 198 -23.82 -16.90 3.83
C LYS A 198 -23.87 -16.83 2.31
N THR A 199 -23.47 -17.91 1.65
CA THR A 199 -23.48 -18.03 0.18
C THR A 199 -24.29 -19.23 -0.32
N ASP A 200 -24.58 -20.19 0.56
CA ASP A 200 -25.34 -21.38 0.17
C ASP A 200 -26.85 -21.09 0.09
N LEU A 201 -27.36 -21.05 -1.15
CA LEU A 201 -28.79 -20.88 -1.44
C LEU A 201 -29.64 -22.05 -0.91
N LYS A 202 -29.10 -23.26 -0.81
CA LYS A 202 -29.84 -24.39 -0.21
C LYS A 202 -30.08 -24.15 1.27
N VAL A 203 -29.10 -23.58 1.97
CA VAL A 203 -29.26 -23.13 3.36
C VAL A 203 -30.31 -22.02 3.43
N LEU A 204 -30.30 -21.06 2.49
CA LEU A 204 -31.32 -20.00 2.45
C LEU A 204 -32.72 -20.59 2.29
N PHE A 205 -32.92 -21.47 1.32
CA PHE A 205 -34.22 -22.13 1.11
C PHE A 205 -34.64 -22.95 2.33
N LYS A 206 -33.70 -23.63 3.00
CA LYS A 206 -33.98 -24.35 4.24
C LYS A 206 -34.38 -23.41 5.38
N GLU A 207 -33.76 -22.24 5.49
CA GLU A 207 -34.09 -21.21 6.48
C GLU A 207 -35.46 -20.60 6.20
N LEU A 208 -35.77 -20.28 4.94
CA LEU A 208 -37.06 -19.73 4.51
C LEU A 208 -38.22 -20.72 4.72
N LYS A 209 -38.00 -22.02 4.48
CA LYS A 209 -38.99 -23.08 4.74
C LYS A 209 -39.45 -23.16 6.18
N GLN A 210 -38.69 -22.63 7.14
CA GLN A 210 -39.10 -22.57 8.56
C GLN A 210 -40.24 -21.57 8.83
N TYR A 211 -40.56 -20.74 7.82
CA TYR A 211 -41.59 -19.72 7.88
C TYR A 211 -42.74 -19.96 6.89
N GLU A 212 -42.70 -21.06 6.13
CA GLU A 212 -43.87 -21.50 5.38
C GLU A 212 -44.95 -21.92 6.40
N SER A 213 -46.03 -21.15 6.48
CA SER A 213 -47.25 -21.62 7.14
C SER A 213 -47.87 -22.69 6.26
N PHE A 214 -48.08 -23.89 6.82
CA PHE A 214 -48.81 -24.97 6.17
C PHE A 214 -50.31 -24.62 6.12
N ASP A 215 -50.70 -23.70 5.24
CA ASP A 215 -52.09 -23.42 4.89
C ASP A 215 -52.15 -23.06 3.41
N ALA A 216 -52.32 -24.09 2.57
CA ALA A 216 -53.12 -24.10 1.34
C ALA A 216 -52.62 -25.16 0.34
N LEU A 217 -53.28 -26.32 0.35
CA LEU A 217 -53.81 -26.99 -0.85
C LEU A 217 -54.75 -28.11 -0.36
N SER A 218 -55.87 -27.70 0.24
CA SER A 218 -57.06 -28.54 0.34
C SER A 218 -58.12 -27.94 -0.56
N ASP A 219 -58.19 -28.41 -1.80
CA ASP A 219 -59.38 -28.25 -2.63
C ASP A 219 -59.73 -29.62 -3.23
N GLY A 220 -60.86 -30.17 -2.74
CA GLY A 220 -61.63 -31.30 -3.28
C GLY A 220 -60.98 -32.69 -3.17
N GLU A 221 -61.51 -33.71 -2.50
CA GLU A 221 -62.91 -34.15 -2.39
C GLU A 221 -63.15 -34.98 -1.10
N LYS A 222 -64.41 -35.02 -0.66
CA LYS A 222 -64.92 -35.66 0.56
C LYS A 222 -64.89 -37.20 0.50
N GLN A 223 -64.57 -37.85 1.63
CA GLN A 223 -65.46 -38.76 2.42
C GLN A 223 -64.63 -39.33 3.59
N ALA A 224 -64.98 -38.98 4.84
CA ALA A 224 -65.79 -39.76 5.78
C ALA A 224 -64.92 -40.57 6.77
N ASP A 225 -65.17 -40.27 8.04
CA ASP A 225 -65.02 -41.07 9.25
C ASP A 225 -63.71 -41.07 10.08
N ASP A 226 -63.98 -40.80 11.36
CA ASP A 226 -63.32 -41.19 12.60
C ASP A 226 -62.05 -40.47 13.12
N GLU A 227 -62.33 -39.57 14.07
CA GLU A 227 -61.67 -39.40 15.36
C GLU A 227 -60.24 -39.94 15.54
N VAL A 228 -59.23 -39.06 15.37
CA VAL A 228 -58.19 -38.84 16.39
C VAL A 228 -57.77 -37.36 16.34
N LYS A 229 -58.22 -36.59 17.33
CA LYS A 229 -57.73 -35.23 17.59
C LYS A 229 -56.49 -35.27 18.47
N LYS A 230 -55.52 -34.44 18.08
CA LYS A 230 -54.38 -33.87 18.84
C LYS A 230 -53.14 -34.75 18.93
N GLU A 231 -52.12 -34.38 18.16
CA GLU A 231 -50.97 -33.64 18.69
C GLU A 231 -50.10 -33.14 17.52
N ASN A 232 -49.35 -32.06 17.76
CA ASN A 232 -48.43 -31.37 16.84
C ASN A 232 -49.03 -30.39 15.82
N LYS A 233 -49.49 -29.23 16.31
CA LYS A 233 -49.37 -27.96 15.56
C LYS A 233 -48.19 -27.17 16.12
N GLU A 234 -46.98 -27.48 15.64
CA GLU A 234 -45.87 -26.52 15.74
C GLU A 234 -46.31 -25.27 14.97
N LYS A 235 -46.51 -24.17 15.70
CA LYS A 235 -46.76 -22.86 15.09
C LYS A 235 -45.51 -22.51 14.28
N GLY A 236 -45.63 -22.51 12.95
CA GLY A 236 -44.58 -22.00 12.07
C GLY A 236 -44.13 -20.61 12.52
N LYS A 237 -42.82 -20.35 12.45
CA LYS A 237 -42.29 -19.03 12.81
C LYS A 237 -42.89 -17.99 11.86
N VAL A 238 -43.22 -16.81 12.38
CA VAL A 238 -43.74 -15.71 11.55
C VAL A 238 -42.58 -15.03 10.83
N LEU A 239 -42.67 -14.93 9.49
CA LEU A 239 -41.71 -14.18 8.70
C LEU A 239 -41.98 -12.68 8.86
N THR A 240 -41.18 -11.99 9.67
CA THR A 240 -41.29 -10.54 9.85
C THR A 240 -40.35 -9.79 8.93
N ALA A 241 -40.64 -8.49 8.69
CA ALA A 241 -39.76 -7.63 7.90
C ALA A 241 -38.33 -7.56 8.48
N ASP A 242 -38.17 -7.63 9.82
CA ASP A 242 -36.85 -7.67 10.46
C ASP A 242 -36.09 -8.97 10.19
N VAL A 243 -36.77 -10.12 10.15
CA VAL A 243 -36.17 -11.41 9.78
C VAL A 243 -35.70 -11.37 8.32
N ILE A 244 -36.55 -10.85 7.42
CA ILE A 244 -36.19 -10.69 6.00
C ILE A 244 -34.98 -9.78 5.84
N ARG A 245 -34.96 -8.63 6.52
CA ARG A 245 -33.83 -7.69 6.49
C ARG A 245 -32.55 -8.34 6.99
N LYS A 246 -32.60 -9.06 8.11
CA LYS A 246 -31.44 -9.77 8.66
C LYS A 246 -30.91 -10.85 7.71
N MET A 247 -31.80 -11.66 7.13
CA MET A 247 -31.42 -12.66 6.13
C MET A 247 -30.80 -11.98 4.90
N SER A 248 -31.43 -10.92 4.38
CA SER A 248 -30.88 -10.15 3.27
C SER A 248 -29.47 -9.65 3.58
N ASP A 249 -29.23 -9.09 4.77
CA ASP A 249 -27.91 -8.60 5.19
C ASP A 249 -26.83 -9.69 5.28
N GLU A 250 -27.21 -10.93 5.62
CA GLU A 250 -26.30 -12.08 5.71
C GLU A 250 -25.88 -12.60 4.32
N TYR A 251 -26.76 -12.50 3.31
CA TYR A 251 -26.52 -12.98 1.95
C TYR A 251 -26.02 -11.89 0.98
N GLU A 252 -26.32 -10.62 1.24
CA GLU A 252 -25.86 -9.49 0.44
C GLU A 252 -24.34 -9.29 0.60
N PRO A 253 -23.56 -9.19 -0.49
CA PRO A 253 -22.14 -8.87 -0.41
C PRO A 253 -21.94 -7.44 0.11
N LYS A 254 -21.33 -7.31 1.29
CA LYS A 254 -20.90 -6.02 1.86
C LYS A 254 -19.50 -6.15 2.41
N ASN A 255 -18.74 -5.06 2.34
CA ASN A 255 -17.41 -5.02 2.94
C ASN A 255 -17.49 -4.74 4.45
N ASN A 256 -16.41 -4.99 5.18
CA ASN A 256 -16.40 -4.77 6.63
C ASN A 256 -16.52 -3.31 7.00
N TRP A 257 -15.98 -2.38 6.19
CA TRP A 257 -16.13 -0.96 6.41
C TRP A 257 -17.60 -0.57 6.54
N ASP A 258 -18.42 -0.93 5.56
CA ASP A 258 -19.84 -0.62 5.51
C ASP A 258 -20.62 -1.39 6.58
N ARG A 259 -20.28 -2.66 6.83
CA ARG A 259 -20.95 -3.49 7.84
C ARG A 259 -20.74 -2.99 9.27
N TYR A 260 -19.57 -2.44 9.58
CA TYR A 260 -19.10 -2.38 10.95
C TYR A 260 -18.47 -1.06 11.40
N PHE A 261 -17.92 -0.26 10.49
CA PHE A 261 -17.04 0.87 10.83
C PHE A 261 -17.55 2.22 10.31
N SER A 262 -18.31 2.24 9.21
CA SER A 262 -18.76 3.45 8.52
C SER A 262 -19.57 4.40 9.41
N ASP A 263 -20.31 3.86 10.37
CA ASP A 263 -21.14 4.58 11.35
C ASP A 263 -20.37 5.03 12.60
N LYS A 264 -19.22 4.40 12.89
CA LYS A 264 -18.44 4.62 14.13
C LYS A 264 -17.21 5.49 13.94
N LEU A 265 -16.76 5.67 12.71
CA LEU A 265 -15.54 6.42 12.40
C LEU A 265 -15.86 7.77 11.75
N SER A 266 -15.03 8.78 12.06
CA SER A 266 -15.17 10.14 11.53
C SER A 266 -14.81 10.29 10.03
N VAL A 267 -14.44 9.19 9.36
CA VAL A 267 -14.07 9.18 7.94
C VAL A 267 -15.36 9.28 7.10
N LYS A 268 -15.72 10.51 6.76
CA LYS A 268 -16.91 10.83 5.96
C LYS A 268 -16.61 10.81 4.46
N GLY A 269 -17.50 10.21 3.68
CA GLY A 269 -17.49 10.24 2.22
C GLY A 269 -17.30 8.86 1.57
N PRO A 270 -17.93 8.62 0.40
CA PRO A 270 -17.86 7.33 -0.27
C PRO A 270 -16.41 6.99 -0.65
N ASN A 271 -15.98 5.78 -0.30
CA ASN A 271 -14.66 5.24 -0.61
C ASN A 271 -13.45 6.04 -0.10
N LYS A 272 -13.64 7.02 0.80
CA LYS A 272 -12.55 7.85 1.32
C LYS A 272 -11.46 7.00 1.97
N PHE A 273 -11.85 6.09 2.86
CA PHE A 273 -10.94 5.14 3.50
C PHE A 273 -10.13 4.37 2.45
N SER A 274 -10.78 3.79 1.43
CA SER A 274 -10.10 3.01 0.40
C SER A 274 -9.10 3.84 -0.42
N LYS A 275 -9.41 5.12 -0.68
CA LYS A 275 -8.50 6.02 -1.42
C LYS A 275 -7.29 6.40 -0.58
N ASP A 276 -7.52 6.81 0.67
CA ASP A 276 -6.47 7.19 1.61
C ASP A 276 -5.55 5.99 1.87
N TRP A 277 -6.16 4.80 2.01
CA TRP A 277 -5.42 3.55 2.17
C TRP A 277 -4.56 3.19 0.96
N GLY A 278 -5.12 3.28 -0.25
CA GLY A 278 -4.36 3.04 -1.48
C GLY A 278 -3.17 3.99 -1.60
N SER A 279 -3.39 5.27 -1.30
CA SER A 279 -2.32 6.27 -1.29
C SER A 279 -1.21 5.96 -0.27
N LEU A 280 -1.58 5.55 0.95
CA LEU A 280 -0.60 5.18 1.97
C LEU A 280 0.13 3.88 1.62
N TYR A 281 -0.57 2.93 0.98
CA TYR A 281 0.03 1.69 0.48
C TYR A 281 1.13 1.96 -0.55
N ASP A 282 0.91 2.89 -1.47
CA ASP A 282 1.91 3.28 -2.47
C ASP A 282 3.18 3.82 -1.81
N ILE A 283 3.02 4.70 -0.81
CA ILE A 283 4.14 5.28 -0.06
C ILE A 283 4.85 4.19 0.76
N ARG A 284 4.10 3.35 1.47
CA ARG A 284 4.63 2.22 2.23
C ARG A 284 5.44 1.28 1.36
N ASN A 285 4.97 0.98 0.15
CA ASN A 285 5.71 0.16 -0.80
C ASN A 285 7.00 0.83 -1.25
N LYS A 286 7.01 2.16 -1.44
CA LYS A 286 8.26 2.86 -1.71
C LYS A 286 9.26 2.67 -0.57
N VAL A 287 8.82 2.83 0.68
CA VAL A 287 9.67 2.70 1.87
C VAL A 287 10.20 1.28 2.00
N ALA A 288 9.32 0.27 1.94
CA ALA A 288 9.68 -1.13 2.17
C ALA A 288 10.61 -1.72 1.10
N HIS A 289 10.56 -1.20 -0.13
CA HIS A 289 11.37 -1.67 -1.26
C HIS A 289 12.53 -0.74 -1.62
N GLY A 290 12.81 0.28 -0.79
CA GLY A 290 13.89 1.24 -1.05
C GLY A 290 13.73 1.99 -2.37
N LYS A 291 12.49 2.19 -2.84
CA LYS A 291 12.22 2.97 -4.06
C LYS A 291 12.43 4.47 -3.79
N PRO A 292 12.59 5.29 -4.84
CA PRO A 292 12.72 6.73 -4.67
C PRO A 292 11.56 7.35 -3.87
N ILE A 293 11.90 8.11 -2.83
CA ILE A 293 10.99 8.89 -1.98
C ILE A 293 11.53 10.31 -1.88
N ASN A 294 10.61 11.26 -1.96
CA ASN A 294 10.90 12.68 -1.98
C ASN A 294 10.08 13.43 -0.91
N LYS A 295 10.26 14.74 -0.82
CA LYS A 295 9.58 15.55 0.20
C LYS A 295 8.05 15.56 0.03
N ALA A 296 7.58 15.51 -1.20
CA ALA A 296 6.15 15.51 -1.50
C ALA A 296 5.50 14.20 -1.04
N ASP A 297 6.15 13.05 -1.30
CA ASP A 297 5.73 11.75 -0.77
C ASP A 297 5.70 11.77 0.76
N PHE A 298 6.75 12.31 1.40
CA PHE A 298 6.85 12.42 2.85
C PHE A 298 5.70 13.24 3.45
N LYS A 299 5.33 14.37 2.84
CA LYS A 299 4.22 15.21 3.30
C LYS A 299 2.84 14.62 3.03
N LYS A 300 2.73 13.75 2.02
CA LYS A 300 1.48 13.11 1.63
C LYS A 300 1.11 11.94 2.55
N ALA A 301 2.13 11.27 3.09
CA ALA A 301 2.00 10.18 4.06
C ALA A 301 1.39 10.68 5.38
#